data_AF-A0A3B9L5T7-F1
#
_entry.id   AF-A0A3B9L5T7-F1
#
_cell.length_a   1.000
_cell.length_b   1.000
_cell.length_c   1.000
_cell.angle_alpha   90.00
_cell.angle_beta   90.00
_cell.angle_gamma   90.00
#
_symmetry.space_group_name_H-M   'P 1'
#
loop_
_entity.id
_entity.type
_entity.pdbx_description
1 polymer ?
#
loop_
_entity_poly.entity_id
_entity_poly.type
_entity_poly.pdbx_seq_one_letter_code
_entity_poly.pdbx_strand_id
1 'polypeptide(L)'
;MNVRKINQKGFTLLELMIVVAIVGILASIAIPAYQDYVKKGKAAEAPGALADLRVKMEQCFQDNRDYTACAAFCAPTSGAV
;
A
#
# COMPACT_ATOMS: atom_id res chain seq x y z
N MET A 1 -31.65 -25.40 -46.03
CA MET A 1 -31.07 -24.54 -44.98
C MET A 1 -29.71 -25.12 -44.60
N ASN A 2 -28.61 -24.63 -45.18
CA ASN A 2 -27.28 -25.18 -44.91
C ASN A 2 -26.71 -24.56 -43.63
N VAL A 3 -26.74 -25.32 -42.54
CA VAL A 3 -26.19 -24.92 -41.23
C VAL A 3 -24.67 -25.04 -41.29
N ARG A 4 -23.97 -23.92 -41.30
CA ARG A 4 -22.51 -23.90 -41.16
C ARG A 4 -22.16 -24.23 -39.70
N LYS A 5 -21.52 -25.38 -39.46
CA LYS A 5 -20.91 -25.68 -38.15
C LYS A 5 -19.77 -24.71 -37.91
N ILE A 6 -19.93 -23.83 -36.93
CA ILE A 6 -18.83 -23.04 -36.39
C ILE A 6 -17.97 -24.00 -35.57
N ASN A 7 -16.74 -24.26 -36.00
CA ASN A 7 -15.79 -25.05 -35.25
C ASN A 7 -15.46 -24.31 -33.96
N GLN A 8 -16.02 -24.75 -32.83
CA GLN A 8 -15.62 -24.26 -31.53
C GLN A 8 -14.25 -24.83 -31.19
N LYS A 9 -13.21 -24.00 -31.33
CA LYS A 9 -11.87 -24.30 -30.81
C LYS A 9 -11.90 -24.11 -29.29
N GLY A 10 -11.81 -25.21 -28.54
CA GLY A 10 -11.71 -25.17 -27.09
C GLY A 10 -10.32 -24.74 -26.60
N PHE A 11 -10.27 -24.17 -25.40
CA PHE A 11 -9.05 -23.82 -24.68
C PHE A 11 -8.34 -25.09 -24.21
N THR A 12 -7.03 -25.20 -24.42
CA THR A 12 -6.28 -26.39 -23.98
C THR A 12 -5.86 -26.27 -22.52
N LEU A 13 -5.85 -27.38 -21.77
CA LEU A 13 -5.28 -27.39 -20.41
C LEU A 13 -3.80 -27.00 -20.42
N LEU A 14 -3.09 -27.34 -21.50
CA LEU A 14 -1.69 -27.01 -21.67
C LEU A 14 -1.46 -25.49 -21.77
N GLU A 15 -2.28 -24.76 -22.55
CA GLU A 15 -2.22 -23.29 -22.60
C GLU A 15 -2.42 -22.69 -21.21
N LEU A 16 -3.39 -23.20 -20.43
CA LEU A 16 -3.63 -22.72 -19.08
C LEU A 16 -2.42 -22.91 -18.17
N MET A 17 -1.79 -24.09 -18.21
CA MET A 17 -0.65 -24.40 -17.36
C MET A 17 0.54 -23.48 -17.63
N ILE A 18 0.83 -23.19 -18.89
CA ILE A 18 1.94 -22.30 -19.26
C ILE A 18 1.63 -20.86 -18.81
N VAL A 19 0.38 -20.41 -18.99
CA VAL A 19 -0.04 -19.07 -18.54
C VAL A 19 0.12 -18.92 -17.02
N VAL A 20 -0.36 -19.88 -16.23
CA VAL A 20 -0.25 -19.84 -14.78
C VAL A 20 1.21 -19.92 -14.32
N ALA A 21 2.05 -20.69 -15.02
CA ALA A 21 3.48 -20.75 -14.74
C ALA A 21 4.15 -19.38 -14.94
N ILE A 22 3.85 -18.67 -16.03
CA ILE A 22 4.41 -17.33 -16.31
C ILE A 22 3.90 -16.32 -15.27
N VAL A 23 2.60 -16.33 -14.96
CA VAL A 23 2.00 -15.44 -13.94
C VAL A 23 2.62 -15.70 -12.57
N GLY A 24 2.90 -16.95 -12.20
CA GLY A 24 3.57 -17.30 -10.95
C GLY A 24 4.98 -16.72 -10.85
N ILE A 25 5.77 -16.79 -11.92
CA ILE A 25 7.12 -16.19 -11.97
C ILE A 25 7.02 -14.68 -11.78
N LEU A 26 6.15 -14.00 -12.54
CA LEU A 26 5.97 -12.55 -12.43
C LEU A 26 5.47 -12.14 -11.04
N ALA A 27 4.51 -12.87 -10.46
CA ALA A 27 3.93 -12.57 -9.15
C ALA A 27 4.97 -12.66 -8.03
N SER A 28 5.90 -13.63 -8.10
CA SER A 28 6.95 -13.79 -7.08
C SER A 28 7.87 -12.57 -6.94
N ILE A 29 8.08 -11.82 -8.03
CA ILE A 29 8.89 -10.60 -8.05
C ILE A 29 8.02 -9.36 -7.81
N ALA A 30 6.82 -9.33 -8.39
CA ALA A 30 5.94 -8.16 -8.35
C ALA A 30 5.37 -7.90 -6.95
N ILE A 31 5.00 -8.95 -6.20
CA ILE A 31 4.38 -8.80 -4.88
C ILE A 31 5.32 -8.10 -3.88
N PRO A 32 6.56 -8.57 -3.63
CA PRO A 32 7.44 -7.90 -2.68
C PRO A 32 7.80 -6.48 -3.14
N ALA A 33 8.05 -6.27 -4.44
CA ALA A 33 8.34 -4.95 -4.98
C ALA A 33 7.18 -3.94 -4.77
N TYR A 34 5.94 -4.39 -4.97
CA TYR A 34 4.75 -3.57 -4.72
C TYR A 34 4.58 -3.25 -3.23
N GLN A 35 4.80 -4.22 -2.34
CA GLN A 35 4.76 -4.00 -0.90
C GLN A 35 5.79 -2.96 -0.45
N ASP A 36 7.01 -3.03 -1.00
CA ASP A 36 8.07 -2.07 -0.69
C ASP A 36 7.75 -0.68 -1.24
N TYR A 37 7.12 -0.59 -2.43
CA TYR A 37 6.61 0.67 -2.97
C TYR A 37 5.57 1.32 -2.04
N VAL A 38 4.58 0.55 -1.58
CA VAL A 38 3.55 1.04 -0.65
C VAL A 38 4.16 1.47 0.69
N LYS A 39 5.08 0.68 1.25
CA LYS A 39 5.80 1.04 2.48
C LYS A 39 6.59 2.34 2.30
N LYS A 40 7.28 2.51 1.17
CA LYS A 40 8.00 3.74 0.86
C LYS A 40 7.07 4.94 0.69
N GLY A 41 5.89 4.73 0.09
CA GLY A 41 4.83 5.74 0.03
C GLY A 41 4.41 6.20 1.43
N LYS A 42 4.07 5.26 2.32
CA LYS A 42 3.75 5.55 3.73
C LYS A 42 4.91 6.25 4.47
N ALA A 43 6.14 5.84 4.21
CA ALA A 43 7.33 6.47 4.81
C ALA A 43 7.57 7.90 4.29
N ALA A 44 7.15 8.22 3.06
CA ALA A 44 7.25 9.57 2.51
C ALA A 44 6.26 10.55 3.16
N GLU A 45 5.17 10.07 3.76
CA GLU A 45 4.21 10.89 4.52
C GLU A 45 4.69 11.21 5.94
N ALA A 46 5.55 10.36 6.52
CA ALA A 46 6.10 10.51 7.86
C ALA A 46 6.75 11.89 8.14
N PRO A 47 7.62 12.46 7.27
CA PRO A 47 8.21 13.77 7.54
C PRO A 47 7.18 14.91 7.64
N GLY A 48 6.07 14.84 6.88
CA GLY A 48 5.00 15.83 6.97
C GLY A 48 4.29 15.76 8.34
N ALA A 49 3.93 14.55 8.76
CA ALA A 49 3.33 14.32 10.07
C ALA A 49 4.25 14.77 11.23
N LEU A 50 5.56 14.54 11.10
CA LEU A 50 6.55 14.98 12.08
C LEU A 50 6.72 16.51 12.11
N ALA A 51 6.62 17.18 10.96
CA ALA A 51 6.66 18.64 10.89
C ALA A 51 5.45 19.27 11.58
N ASP A 52 4.25 18.72 11.37
CA ASP A 52 3.04 19.16 12.06
C ASP A 52 3.13 18.93 13.57
N LEU A 53 3.68 17.78 13.98
CA LEU A 53 3.91 17.47 15.40
C LEU A 53 4.88 18.48 16.02
N ARG A 54 5.95 18.85 15.32
CA ARG A 54 6.91 19.86 15.81
C ARG A 54 6.24 21.20 16.10
N VAL A 55 5.40 21.70 15.19
CA VAL A 55 4.70 22.98 15.39
C VAL A 55 3.78 22.92 16.62
N LYS A 56 3.07 21.80 16.80
CA LYS A 56 2.19 21.59 17.97
C LYS A 56 2.97 21.50 19.29
N MET A 57 4.16 20.88 19.26
CA MET A 57 5.06 20.83 20.41
C MET A 57 5.60 22.22 20.78
N GLU A 58 5.97 23.02 19.78
CA GLU A 58 6.41 24.41 19.99
C GLU A 58 5.27 25.28 20.57
N GLN A 59 4.03 25.11 20.10
CA GLN A 59 2.85 25.76 20.67
C GLN A 59 2.62 25.35 22.13
N CYS A 60 2.64 24.05 22.42
CA CYS A 60 2.42 23.56 23.79
C CYS A 60 3.50 24.06 24.76
N PHE A 61 4.74 24.20 24.30
CA PHE A 61 5.80 24.78 25.12
C PHE A 61 5.57 26.27 25.41
N GLN A 62 5.02 27.03 24.45
CA GLN A 62 4.65 28.42 24.70
C GLN A 62 3.53 28.54 25.74
N ASP A 63 2.56 27.64 25.71
CA ASP A 63 1.41 27.67 26.61
C ASP A 63 1.75 27.21 28.04
N ASN A 64 2.46 26.08 28.17
CA ASN A 64 2.65 25.41 29.46
C ASN A 64 4.07 25.54 30.02
N ARG A 65 5.01 26.09 29.24
CA ARG A 65 6.46 26.16 29.56
C ARG A 65 7.10 24.80 29.87
N ASP A 66 6.42 23.72 29.51
CA ASP A 66 6.88 22.35 29.69
C ASP A 66 6.22 21.45 28.62
N TYR A 67 6.87 20.35 28.28
CA TYR A 67 6.40 19.37 27.29
C TYR A 67 5.57 18.24 27.91
N THR A 68 5.53 18.14 29.25
CA THR A 68 4.79 17.09 29.96
C THR A 68 3.28 17.13 29.72
N ALA A 69 2.71 18.32 29.52
CA ALA A 69 1.30 18.52 29.14
C ALA A 69 0.99 18.22 27.66
N CYS A 70 2.02 17.99 26.84
CA CYS A 70 1.92 17.81 25.38
C CYS A 70 1.56 16.37 24.95
N ALA A 71 1.25 15.48 25.89
CA ALA A 71 0.98 14.06 25.61
C ALA A 71 -0.16 13.82 24.61
N ALA A 72 -1.13 14.73 24.53
CA ALA A 72 -2.26 14.66 23.58
C ALA A 72 -1.83 14.76 22.11
N PHE A 73 -0.66 15.35 21.83
CA PHE A 73 -0.15 15.52 20.46
C PHE A 73 0.72 14.33 20.01
N CYS A 74 1.28 13.58 20.96
CA CYS A 74 2.08 12.37 20.70
C CYS A 74 1.24 11.08 20.67
N ALA A 75 -0.03 11.15 21.08
CA ALA A 75 -0.94 10.04 20.93
C ALA A 75 -1.25 9.84 19.43
N PRO A 76 -0.99 8.65 18.84
CA PRO A 76 -1.63 8.32 17.59
C PRO A 76 -3.11 8.27 17.92
N THR A 77 -3.89 9.30 17.56
CA THR A 77 -5.33 9.16 17.54
C THR A 77 -5.62 7.97 16.64
N SER A 78 -6.05 6.89 17.27
CA SER A 78 -6.44 5.61 16.71
C SER A 78 -7.11 5.79 15.34
N GLY A 79 -6.36 5.56 14.26
CA GLY A 79 -6.87 5.77 12.91
C GLY A 79 -5.86 5.65 11.76
N ALA A 80 -4.57 5.36 12.02
CA ALA A 80 -3.59 5.12 10.96
C ALA A 80 -3.26 3.62 10.88
N VAL A 81 -4.17 2.86 10.26
CA VAL A 81 -3.85 1.61 9.52
C VAL A 81 -4.29 1.81 8.09
#